data_AF-A0A946K130-F1
#
_entry.id   AF-A0A946K130-F1
#
_cell.length_a   1.000
_cell.length_b   1.000
_cell.length_c   1.000
_cell.angle_alpha   90.00
_cell.angle_beta   90.00
_cell.angle_gamma   90.00
#
_symmetry.space_group_name_H-M   'P 1'
#
loop_
_entity.id
_entity.type
_entity.pdbx_description
1 polymer ?
#
loop_
_entity_poly.entity_id
_entity_poly.type
_entity_poly.pdbx_seq_one_letter_code
_entity_poly.pdbx_strand_id
1 'polypeptide(L)'
;MEISRKLSALRLKLKATQFEVSRRVLFLWIKPIFLGGSHESLDLSDSDLICYVLPFRSIADLLVTDKACEAGGLPSAVSIIPEINEDRAVFFLGRPEGTLGRKSLRQQSARMMRLFEHQKALANRSIKIVPVSLFWGHQPDREKSLFKLLLSEHWSATSGLKKFFAMLFHPGHILVQFGAPIALDELISSESEQPRQVRKLLRLLRVNFNNQRQAIIGPDLSHRRTLLSNILASDEVRGAIEREARTNEVSFLSVEEKAMAYAQEIASDQSYRVIRFFYVLLTWLWNKLYSGIEVNHIDTVKQMAQSHEIVYT
;
A
#
# COMPACT_ATOMS: atom_id res chain seq x y z
N MET A 1 -23.18 -1.87 -40.05
CA MET A 1 -23.15 -2.32 -38.63
C MET A 1 -22.03 -3.34 -38.35
N GLU A 2 -21.77 -4.27 -39.27
CA GLU A 2 -20.78 -5.34 -39.11
C GLU A 2 -19.30 -4.88 -39.08
N ILE A 3 -18.95 -3.88 -39.91
CA ILE A 3 -17.59 -3.30 -39.97
C ILE A 3 -17.21 -2.62 -38.65
N SER A 4 -18.16 -1.93 -37.99
CA SER A 4 -17.94 -1.28 -36.69
C SER A 4 -17.67 -2.29 -35.57
N ARG A 5 -18.39 -3.43 -35.57
CA ARG A 5 -18.15 -4.54 -34.63
C ARG A 5 -16.80 -5.23 -34.88
N LYS A 6 -16.40 -5.43 -36.14
CA LYS A 6 -15.07 -6.00 -36.46
C LYS A 6 -13.95 -5.06 -36.02
N LEU A 7 -14.09 -3.75 -36.23
CA LEU A 7 -13.12 -2.73 -35.80
C LEU A 7 -13.00 -2.63 -34.28
N SER A 8 -14.12 -2.72 -33.53
CA SER A 8 -14.08 -2.71 -32.06
C SER A 8 -13.42 -3.97 -31.51
N ALA A 9 -13.74 -5.14 -32.05
CA ALA A 9 -13.11 -6.41 -31.67
C ALA A 9 -11.60 -6.41 -31.95
N LEU A 10 -11.17 -5.87 -33.09
CA LEU A 10 -9.76 -5.76 -33.45
C LEU A 10 -8.99 -4.81 -32.51
N ARG A 11 -9.61 -3.67 -32.14
CA ARG A 11 -9.04 -2.74 -31.15
C ARG A 11 -8.92 -3.36 -29.76
N LEU A 12 -9.90 -4.18 -29.34
CA LEU A 12 -9.86 -4.89 -28.06
C LEU A 12 -8.73 -5.93 -28.06
N LYS A 13 -8.60 -6.73 -29.13
CA LYS A 13 -7.51 -7.68 -29.30
C LYS A 13 -6.15 -6.99 -29.26
N LEU A 14 -5.97 -5.90 -29.99
CA LEU A 14 -4.72 -5.13 -30.00
C LEU A 14 -4.36 -4.59 -28.62
N LYS A 15 -5.34 -4.08 -27.87
CA LYS A 15 -5.11 -3.61 -26.50
C LYS A 15 -4.75 -4.74 -25.55
N ALA A 16 -5.34 -5.92 -25.70
CA ALA A 16 -5.02 -7.10 -24.90
C ALA A 16 -3.59 -7.58 -25.19
N THR A 17 -3.20 -7.71 -26.46
CA THR A 17 -1.81 -8.08 -26.82
C THR A 17 -0.82 -7.01 -26.38
N GLN A 18 -1.13 -5.73 -26.55
CA GLN A 18 -0.28 -4.63 -26.04
C GLN A 18 -0.09 -4.74 -24.53
N PHE A 19 -1.16 -5.03 -23.78
CA PHE A 19 -1.11 -5.21 -22.34
C PHE A 19 -0.21 -6.39 -21.96
N GLU A 20 -0.39 -7.53 -22.61
CA GLU A 20 0.37 -8.74 -22.32
C GLU A 20 1.86 -8.60 -22.65
N VAL A 21 2.20 -7.97 -23.78
CA VAL A 21 3.57 -7.63 -24.16
C VAL A 21 4.19 -6.66 -23.15
N SER A 22 3.48 -5.60 -22.80
CA SER A 22 3.95 -4.63 -21.80
C SER A 22 4.19 -5.30 -20.44
N ARG A 23 3.32 -6.25 -20.05
CA ARG A 23 3.46 -7.04 -18.83
C ARG A 23 4.74 -7.88 -18.89
N ARG A 24 4.93 -8.66 -19.95
CA ARG A 24 6.13 -9.50 -20.13
C ARG A 24 7.41 -8.66 -20.07
N VAL A 25 7.47 -7.55 -20.81
CA VAL A 25 8.63 -6.65 -20.84
C VAL A 25 8.91 -6.07 -19.45
N LEU A 26 7.87 -5.62 -18.74
CA LEU A 26 8.02 -5.07 -17.39
C LEU A 26 8.64 -6.10 -16.43
N PHE A 27 8.12 -7.33 -16.45
CA PHE A 27 8.54 -8.43 -15.58
C PHE A 27 9.86 -9.11 -15.96
N LEU A 28 10.49 -8.74 -17.08
CA LEU A 28 11.88 -9.12 -17.35
C LEU A 28 12.84 -8.51 -16.33
N TRP A 29 12.48 -7.36 -15.74
CA TRP A 29 13.37 -6.61 -14.88
C TRP A 29 12.86 -6.42 -13.45
N ILE A 30 11.53 -6.28 -13.25
CA ILE A 30 10.98 -6.13 -11.90
C ILE A 30 10.79 -7.48 -11.20
N LYS A 31 11.02 -7.52 -9.89
CA LYS A 31 10.74 -8.67 -9.03
C LYS A 31 9.90 -8.20 -7.84
N PRO A 32 8.58 -8.00 -8.03
CA PRO A 32 7.71 -7.57 -6.96
C PRO A 32 7.50 -8.69 -5.93
N ILE A 33 7.25 -8.28 -4.70
CA ILE A 33 6.85 -9.13 -3.59
C ILE A 33 5.33 -9.01 -3.46
N PHE A 34 4.63 -10.15 -3.47
CA PHE A 34 3.18 -10.21 -3.34
C PHE A 34 2.79 -10.63 -1.92
N LEU A 35 1.89 -9.88 -1.28
CA LEU A 35 1.37 -10.14 0.07
C LEU A 35 -0.14 -10.30 0.06
N GLY A 36 -0.65 -11.38 0.66
CA GLY A 36 -2.08 -11.60 0.90
C GLY A 36 -2.91 -11.85 -0.36
N GLY A 37 -2.30 -12.33 -1.45
CA GLY A 37 -2.92 -12.46 -2.76
C GLY A 37 -3.47 -13.85 -3.10
N SER A 38 -3.72 -14.73 -2.13
CA SER A 38 -4.29 -16.07 -2.38
C SER A 38 -5.73 -16.19 -1.88
N HIS A 39 -6.49 -17.14 -2.42
CA HIS A 39 -7.85 -17.46 -1.96
C HIS A 39 -7.92 -17.68 -0.44
N GLU A 40 -7.00 -18.46 0.11
CA GLU A 40 -6.91 -18.74 1.55
C GLU A 40 -6.64 -17.48 2.37
N SER A 41 -5.70 -16.64 1.94
CA SER A 41 -5.35 -15.41 2.68
C SER A 41 -6.46 -14.34 2.66
N LEU A 42 -7.35 -14.41 1.68
CA LEU A 42 -8.45 -13.46 1.49
C LEU A 42 -9.81 -14.02 1.92
N ASP A 43 -9.88 -15.27 2.39
CA ASP A 43 -11.14 -15.96 2.71
C ASP A 43 -12.15 -15.88 1.55
N LEU A 44 -11.67 -16.18 0.33
CA LEU A 44 -12.46 -16.12 -0.90
C LEU A 44 -12.90 -17.51 -1.35
N SER A 45 -14.19 -17.67 -1.60
CA SER A 45 -14.76 -18.86 -2.22
C SER A 45 -14.67 -18.80 -3.75
N ASP A 46 -14.66 -19.95 -4.41
CA ASP A 46 -14.72 -20.03 -5.90
C ASP A 46 -16.03 -19.44 -6.46
N SER A 47 -17.06 -19.35 -5.62
CA SER A 47 -18.33 -18.71 -5.94
C SER A 47 -18.33 -17.19 -5.77
N ASP A 48 -17.26 -16.56 -5.29
CA ASP A 48 -17.24 -15.11 -5.15
C ASP A 48 -16.93 -14.39 -6.46
N LEU A 49 -17.61 -13.27 -6.71
CA LEU A 49 -17.34 -12.41 -7.85
C LEU A 49 -16.35 -11.31 -7.42
N ILE A 50 -15.12 -11.38 -7.91
CA ILE A 50 -14.04 -10.53 -7.40
C ILE A 50 -13.90 -9.26 -8.24
N CYS A 51 -13.80 -8.10 -7.57
CA CYS A 51 -13.44 -6.84 -8.22
C CYS A 51 -12.35 -6.12 -7.42
N TYR A 52 -11.23 -5.81 -8.07
CA TYR A 52 -10.10 -5.13 -7.44
C TYR A 52 -10.30 -3.62 -7.44
N VAL A 53 -9.81 -2.96 -6.39
CA VAL A 53 -9.78 -1.51 -6.32
C VAL A 53 -8.38 -1.00 -6.04
N LEU A 54 -7.93 -0.06 -6.87
CA LEU A 54 -6.66 0.64 -6.70
C LEU A 54 -6.90 2.09 -6.28
N PRO A 55 -5.98 2.70 -5.51
CA PRO A 55 -6.14 4.07 -5.06
C PRO A 55 -6.09 5.08 -6.22
N PHE A 56 -5.24 4.85 -7.23
CA PHE A 56 -5.07 5.77 -8.37
C PHE A 56 -4.93 5.02 -9.69
N ARG A 57 -5.36 5.66 -10.79
CA ARG A 57 -5.19 5.11 -12.13
C ARG A 57 -3.71 5.07 -12.53
N SER A 58 -3.21 3.87 -12.81
CA SER A 58 -1.86 3.67 -13.34
C SER A 58 -1.78 2.37 -14.14
N ILE A 59 -1.18 2.42 -15.34
CA ILE A 59 -0.98 1.23 -16.17
C ILE A 59 0.04 0.29 -15.52
N ALA A 60 1.13 0.84 -14.98
CA ALA A 60 2.14 0.07 -14.25
C ALA A 60 1.50 -0.67 -13.06
N ASP A 61 0.66 0.01 -12.28
CA ASP A 61 -0.02 -0.66 -11.17
C ASP A 61 -0.94 -1.77 -11.66
N LEU A 62 -1.71 -1.52 -12.72
CA LEU A 62 -2.61 -2.54 -13.28
C LEU A 62 -1.84 -3.77 -13.79
N LEU A 63 -0.68 -3.58 -14.45
CA LEU A 63 0.17 -4.67 -14.94
C LEU A 63 0.70 -5.52 -13.77
N VAL A 64 1.13 -4.86 -12.69
CA VAL A 64 1.66 -5.54 -11.51
C VAL A 64 0.55 -6.25 -10.73
N THR A 65 -0.61 -5.60 -10.54
CA THR A 65 -1.79 -6.22 -9.92
C THR A 65 -2.22 -7.45 -10.69
N ASP A 66 -2.31 -7.37 -12.03
CA ASP A 66 -2.73 -8.50 -12.84
C ASP A 66 -1.76 -9.71 -12.73
N LYS A 67 -0.45 -9.44 -12.68
CA LYS A 67 0.53 -10.50 -12.42
C LYS A 67 0.44 -11.05 -11.00
N ALA A 68 0.12 -10.22 -10.02
CA ALA A 68 -0.09 -10.65 -8.64
C ALA A 68 -1.33 -11.56 -8.52
N CYS A 69 -2.41 -11.25 -9.25
CA CYS A 69 -3.58 -12.13 -9.38
C CYS A 69 -3.19 -13.49 -9.96
N GLU A 70 -2.43 -13.50 -11.07
CA GLU A 70 -1.94 -14.75 -11.69
C GLU A 70 -1.08 -15.58 -10.73
N ALA A 71 -0.18 -14.94 -9.99
CA ALA A 71 0.67 -15.63 -9.02
C ALA A 71 -0.10 -16.22 -7.83
N GLY A 72 -1.24 -15.62 -7.49
CA GLY A 72 -2.12 -16.06 -6.40
C GLY A 72 -3.27 -16.98 -6.82
N GLY A 73 -3.38 -17.31 -8.10
CA GLY A 73 -4.50 -18.08 -8.65
C GLY A 73 -5.82 -17.33 -8.71
N LEU A 74 -5.81 -16.00 -8.52
CA LEU A 74 -7.01 -15.17 -8.53
C LEU A 74 -7.42 -14.75 -9.96
N PRO A 75 -8.71 -14.42 -10.21
CA PRO A 75 -9.17 -13.89 -11.49
C PRO A 75 -8.39 -12.64 -11.93
N SER A 76 -8.14 -12.51 -13.24
CA SER A 76 -7.40 -11.37 -13.79
C SER A 76 -8.13 -10.04 -13.53
N ALA A 77 -7.36 -9.02 -13.16
CA ALA A 77 -7.92 -7.67 -12.94
C ALA A 77 -8.42 -7.00 -14.24
N VAL A 78 -8.01 -7.51 -15.40
CA VAL A 78 -8.35 -6.96 -16.72
C VAL A 78 -9.33 -7.84 -17.49
N SER A 79 -9.67 -9.02 -16.97
CA SER A 79 -10.72 -9.87 -17.53
C SER A 79 -12.11 -9.39 -17.12
N ILE A 80 -13.11 -9.88 -17.84
CA ILE A 80 -14.51 -9.70 -17.50
C ILE A 80 -14.81 -10.34 -16.14
N ILE A 81 -15.76 -9.75 -15.40
CA ILE A 81 -16.35 -10.43 -14.25
C ILE A 81 -17.39 -11.40 -14.83
N PRO A 82 -17.38 -12.70 -14.45
CA PRO A 82 -18.43 -13.63 -14.88
C PRO A 82 -19.80 -13.17 -14.38
N GLU A 83 -20.86 -13.43 -15.16
CA GLU A 83 -22.28 -13.10 -14.86
C GLU A 83 -22.64 -11.61 -14.86
N ILE A 84 -21.73 -10.77 -14.40
CA ILE A 84 -21.85 -9.34 -14.37
C ILE A 84 -21.06 -8.81 -15.56
N ASN A 85 -21.72 -8.44 -16.66
CA ASN A 85 -21.13 -8.00 -17.93
C ASN A 85 -20.32 -6.69 -17.83
N GLU A 86 -19.32 -6.65 -16.94
CA GLU A 86 -18.34 -5.60 -16.75
C GLU A 86 -17.05 -6.01 -17.45
N ASP A 87 -16.60 -5.18 -18.39
CA ASP A 87 -15.43 -5.44 -19.22
C ASP A 87 -14.13 -5.70 -18.45
N ARG A 88 -14.05 -5.27 -17.18
CA ARG A 88 -12.85 -5.40 -16.33
C ARG A 88 -13.21 -5.54 -14.86
N ALA A 89 -12.56 -6.48 -14.18
CA ALA A 89 -12.62 -6.70 -12.74
C ALA A 89 -11.81 -5.67 -11.90
N VAL A 90 -11.72 -4.40 -12.33
CA VAL A 90 -10.92 -3.39 -11.60
C VAL A 90 -11.52 -2.00 -11.65
N PHE A 91 -11.48 -1.22 -10.57
CA PHE A 91 -11.75 0.21 -10.61
C PHE A 91 -10.74 1.03 -9.79
N PHE A 92 -10.80 2.35 -9.94
CA PHE A 92 -9.90 3.29 -9.29
C PHE A 92 -10.68 4.28 -8.43
N LEU A 93 -10.22 4.54 -7.21
CA LEU A 93 -10.85 5.52 -6.31
C LEU A 93 -10.52 6.97 -6.67
N GLY A 94 -9.26 7.25 -6.95
CA GLY A 94 -8.77 8.60 -7.15
C GLY A 94 -8.55 8.95 -8.61
N ARG A 95 -8.96 10.17 -8.96
CA ARG A 95 -8.55 10.85 -10.19
C ARG A 95 -7.63 12.03 -9.82
N PRO A 96 -6.68 12.40 -10.70
CA PRO A 96 -5.99 13.68 -10.55
C PRO A 96 -7.04 14.80 -10.68
N GLU A 97 -7.14 15.66 -9.66
CA GLU A 97 -8.00 16.85 -9.64
C GLU A 97 -7.14 18.12 -9.78
N GLY A 98 -7.60 19.06 -10.63
CA GLY A 98 -6.96 20.35 -10.89
C GLY A 98 -5.77 20.32 -11.86
N THR A 99 -5.34 21.52 -12.29
CA THR A 99 -4.14 21.73 -13.14
C THR A 99 -2.83 21.39 -12.40
N LEU A 100 -2.85 21.49 -11.06
CA LEU A 100 -1.77 21.10 -10.16
C LEU A 100 -1.89 19.66 -9.62
N GLY A 101 -2.70 18.78 -10.22
CA GLY A 101 -2.61 17.32 -9.98
C GLY A 101 -2.83 16.84 -8.53
N ARG A 102 -3.63 17.57 -7.73
CA ARG A 102 -4.00 17.10 -6.39
C ARG A 102 -4.78 15.79 -6.50
N LYS A 103 -4.29 14.74 -5.87
CA LYS A 103 -4.91 13.42 -5.89
C LYS A 103 -5.99 13.34 -4.81
N SER A 104 -7.25 13.24 -5.21
CA SER A 104 -8.39 13.10 -4.29
C SER A 104 -8.98 11.71 -4.40
N LEU A 105 -9.24 11.06 -3.26
CA LEU A 105 -9.94 9.76 -3.17
C LEU A 105 -11.46 9.95 -2.98
N ARG A 106 -11.99 11.11 -3.36
CA ARG A 106 -13.38 11.52 -3.09
C ARG A 106 -14.36 11.22 -4.22
N GLN A 107 -13.87 10.82 -5.38
CA GLN A 107 -14.74 10.65 -6.53
C GLN A 107 -15.34 9.25 -6.62
N GLN A 108 -16.61 9.20 -7.02
CA GLN A 108 -17.32 7.96 -7.26
C GLN A 108 -16.93 7.42 -8.64
N SER A 109 -16.42 6.19 -8.68
CA SER A 109 -16.19 5.49 -9.95
C SER A 109 -17.52 5.06 -10.55
N ALA A 110 -17.74 5.32 -11.84
CA ALA A 110 -18.92 4.84 -12.56
C ALA A 110 -19.06 3.30 -12.49
N ARG A 111 -17.93 2.57 -12.51
CA ARG A 111 -17.93 1.11 -12.34
C ARG A 111 -18.37 0.70 -10.95
N MET A 112 -17.90 1.39 -9.92
CA MET A 112 -18.32 1.12 -8.54
C MET A 112 -19.84 1.25 -8.40
N MET A 113 -20.45 2.29 -8.98
CA MET A 113 -21.91 2.45 -8.98
C MET A 113 -22.62 1.30 -9.71
N ARG A 114 -22.10 0.84 -10.85
CA ARG A 114 -22.67 -0.31 -11.55
C ARG A 114 -22.55 -1.61 -10.76
N LEU A 115 -21.45 -1.83 -10.02
CA LEU A 115 -21.30 -2.99 -9.14
C LEU A 115 -22.37 -3.02 -8.03
N PHE A 116 -22.76 -1.86 -7.48
CA PHE A 116 -23.90 -1.79 -6.56
C PHE A 116 -25.21 -2.25 -7.21
N GLU A 117 -25.49 -1.82 -8.45
CA GLU A 117 -26.69 -2.25 -9.16
C GLU A 117 -26.66 -3.74 -9.50
N HIS A 118 -25.50 -4.25 -9.91
CA HIS A 118 -25.31 -5.68 -10.19
C HIS A 118 -25.48 -6.54 -8.94
N GLN A 119 -24.96 -6.10 -7.78
CA GLN A 119 -25.14 -6.81 -6.52
C GLN A 119 -26.62 -6.89 -6.12
N LYS A 120 -27.40 -5.83 -6.33
CA LYS A 120 -28.84 -5.84 -6.04
C LYS A 120 -29.61 -6.81 -6.95
N ALA A 121 -29.12 -7.05 -8.16
CA ALA A 121 -29.70 -8.01 -9.10
C ALA A 121 -29.30 -9.47 -8.81
N LEU A 122 -28.25 -9.69 -8.01
CA LEU A 122 -27.76 -11.01 -7.63
C LEU A 122 -28.39 -11.48 -6.32
N ALA A 123 -28.97 -12.68 -6.33
CA ALA A 123 -29.60 -13.27 -5.14
C ALA A 123 -28.68 -14.25 -4.38
N ASN A 124 -27.84 -15.02 -5.09
CA ASN A 124 -27.09 -16.15 -4.51
C ASN A 124 -25.56 -15.99 -4.59
N ARG A 125 -25.05 -14.81 -4.98
CA ARG A 125 -23.59 -14.55 -5.06
C ARG A 125 -23.27 -13.16 -4.52
N SER A 126 -22.09 -13.05 -3.90
CA SER A 126 -21.55 -11.79 -3.39
C SER A 126 -20.44 -11.29 -4.30
N ILE A 127 -20.46 -10.00 -4.60
CA ILE A 127 -19.36 -9.26 -5.19
C ILE A 127 -18.40 -8.88 -4.07
N LYS A 128 -17.18 -9.41 -4.09
CA LYS A 128 -16.12 -9.08 -3.15
C LYS A 128 -15.22 -8.01 -3.73
N ILE A 129 -15.15 -6.84 -3.09
CA ILE A 129 -14.28 -5.74 -3.47
C ILE A 129 -12.94 -5.88 -2.76
N VAL A 130 -11.86 -6.11 -3.49
CA VAL A 130 -10.53 -6.37 -2.92
C VAL A 130 -9.62 -5.14 -3.12
N PRO A 131 -9.25 -4.41 -2.05
CA PRO A 131 -8.30 -3.31 -2.15
C PRO A 131 -6.89 -3.81 -2.45
N VAL A 132 -6.22 -3.20 -3.43
CA VAL A 132 -4.85 -3.55 -3.81
C VAL A 132 -3.97 -2.31 -3.71
N SER A 133 -3.02 -2.37 -2.78
CA SER A 133 -2.00 -1.34 -2.56
C SER A 133 -0.69 -1.71 -3.24
N LEU A 134 -0.08 -0.74 -3.91
CA LEU A 134 1.23 -0.90 -4.52
C LEU A 134 2.20 0.15 -3.99
N PHE A 135 3.34 -0.32 -3.49
CA PHE A 135 4.41 0.50 -2.95
C PHE A 135 5.64 0.33 -3.82
N TRP A 136 5.93 1.37 -4.60
CA TRP A 136 7.10 1.43 -5.47
C TRP A 136 8.25 2.07 -4.69
N GLY A 137 9.29 1.29 -4.40
CA GLY A 137 10.42 1.77 -3.61
C GLY A 137 10.03 2.05 -2.16
N HIS A 138 9.47 1.07 -1.46
CA HIS A 138 9.03 1.16 -0.04
C HIS A 138 10.16 1.42 0.99
N GLN A 139 11.29 1.97 0.55
CA GLN A 139 12.39 2.33 1.43
C GLN A 139 11.94 3.51 2.31
N PRO A 140 12.17 3.47 3.63
CA PRO A 140 11.88 4.60 4.50
C PRO A 140 12.66 5.81 3.98
N ASP A 141 11.90 6.84 3.57
CA ASP A 141 12.45 8.07 3.03
C ASP A 141 13.21 8.76 4.18
N ARG A 142 14.53 8.65 4.17
CA ARG A 142 15.39 9.48 5.00
C ARG A 142 16.15 10.42 4.09
N GLU A 143 16.01 11.69 4.42
CA GLU A 143 16.56 12.83 3.73
C GLU A 143 17.99 12.59 3.21
N LYS A 144 18.24 13.21 2.04
CA LYS A 144 19.56 13.48 1.42
C LYS A 144 20.09 12.33 0.55
N SER A 145 19.77 12.39 -0.75
CA SER A 145 20.80 12.73 -1.76
C SER A 145 20.32 12.54 -3.20
N LEU A 146 19.44 11.58 -3.51
CA LEU A 146 19.07 11.32 -4.92
C LEU A 146 17.79 12.01 -5.41
N PHE A 147 16.94 12.45 -4.48
CA PHE A 147 15.67 13.13 -4.80
C PHE A 147 15.78 14.66 -4.89
N LYS A 148 16.82 15.29 -4.32
CA LYS A 148 17.01 16.76 -4.42
C LYS A 148 17.29 17.25 -5.86
N LEU A 149 17.77 16.39 -6.76
CA LEU A 149 17.94 16.70 -8.19
C LEU A 149 16.67 16.48 -9.03
N LEU A 150 15.65 15.82 -8.49
CA LEU A 150 14.37 15.52 -9.14
C LEU A 150 13.19 16.32 -8.56
N LEU A 151 13.45 17.20 -7.58
CA LEU A 151 12.48 18.02 -6.84
C LEU A 151 12.76 19.52 -7.00
N SER A 152 12.65 20.08 -8.21
CA SER A 152 12.17 21.46 -8.30
C SER A 152 10.66 21.46 -8.02
N GLU A 153 10.19 22.43 -7.24
CA GLU A 153 8.92 22.50 -6.49
C GLU A 153 7.61 22.51 -7.33
N HIS A 154 7.61 22.01 -8.57
CA HIS A 154 6.45 22.09 -9.48
C HIS A 154 6.00 20.79 -10.15
N TRP A 155 6.47 19.62 -9.69
CA TRP A 155 6.11 18.35 -10.33
C TRP A 155 5.01 17.57 -9.59
N SER A 156 3.81 18.14 -9.57
CA SER A 156 2.57 17.43 -9.20
C SER A 156 1.99 16.58 -10.34
N ALA A 157 2.56 16.66 -11.55
CA ALA A 157 1.95 16.13 -12.77
C ALA A 157 2.27 14.67 -13.12
N THR A 158 3.23 13.96 -12.51
CA THR A 158 3.57 12.62 -13.04
C THR A 158 3.91 11.57 -11.99
N SER A 159 2.86 11.01 -11.39
CA SER A 159 2.91 9.71 -10.71
C SER A 159 3.51 8.58 -11.57
N GLY A 160 3.48 8.71 -12.90
CA GLY A 160 4.04 7.74 -13.85
C GLY A 160 5.56 7.78 -13.98
N LEU A 161 6.17 8.96 -14.10
CA LEU A 161 7.63 9.10 -14.25
C LEU A 161 8.37 8.72 -12.95
N LYS A 162 7.81 9.08 -11.78
CA LYS A 162 8.34 8.61 -10.49
C LYS A 162 8.37 7.07 -10.41
N LYS A 163 7.30 6.41 -10.88
CA LYS A 163 7.25 4.94 -10.95
C LYS A 163 8.25 4.38 -11.96
N PHE A 164 8.42 5.03 -13.11
CA PHE A 164 9.44 4.63 -14.09
C PHE A 164 10.84 4.64 -13.48
N PHE A 165 11.24 5.73 -12.81
CA PHE A 165 12.53 5.80 -12.14
C PHE A 165 12.63 4.82 -10.96
N ALA A 166 11.56 4.63 -10.18
CA ALA A 166 11.54 3.62 -9.12
C ALA A 166 11.73 2.19 -9.68
N MET A 167 11.11 1.88 -10.82
CA MET A 167 11.32 0.62 -11.54
C MET A 167 12.75 0.47 -12.05
N LEU A 168 13.34 1.56 -12.58
CA LEU A 168 14.70 1.59 -13.11
C LEU A 168 15.76 1.37 -12.02
N PHE A 169 15.63 2.06 -10.89
CA PHE A 169 16.65 2.09 -9.84
C PHE A 169 16.41 1.07 -8.72
N HIS A 170 15.17 0.65 -8.48
CA HIS A 170 14.80 -0.26 -7.39
C HIS A 170 13.86 -1.40 -7.86
N PRO A 171 14.27 -2.21 -8.85
CA PRO A 171 13.42 -3.24 -9.45
C PRO A 171 12.94 -4.33 -8.48
N GLY A 172 13.65 -4.56 -7.36
CA GLY A 172 13.30 -5.55 -6.33
C GLY A 172 12.51 -5.00 -5.14
N HIS A 173 12.18 -3.71 -5.11
CA HIS A 173 11.49 -3.06 -3.98
C HIS A 173 10.08 -2.62 -4.36
N ILE A 174 9.34 -3.51 -5.02
CA ILE A 174 7.95 -3.29 -5.37
C ILE A 174 7.12 -4.24 -4.51
N LEU A 175 6.33 -3.66 -3.61
CA LEU A 175 5.46 -4.42 -2.73
C LEU A 175 4.03 -4.28 -3.19
N VAL A 176 3.34 -5.39 -3.34
CA VAL A 176 1.90 -5.44 -3.64
C VAL A 176 1.23 -6.09 -2.45
N GLN A 177 0.28 -5.40 -1.86
CA GLN A 177 -0.51 -5.91 -0.75
C GLN A 177 -1.98 -5.90 -1.12
N PHE A 178 -2.60 -7.07 -1.07
CA PHE A 178 -4.05 -7.21 -1.08
C PHE A 178 -4.57 -7.00 0.34
N GLY A 179 -5.61 -6.18 0.48
CA GLY A 179 -6.31 -6.01 1.75
C GLY A 179 -7.54 -6.89 1.83
N ALA A 180 -8.12 -6.94 3.03
CA ALA A 180 -9.32 -7.70 3.33
C ALA A 180 -10.45 -7.39 2.33
N PRO A 181 -11.07 -8.41 1.71
CA PRO A 181 -12.19 -8.22 0.80
C PRO A 181 -13.39 -7.60 1.53
N ILE A 182 -14.10 -6.72 0.83
CA ILE A 182 -15.35 -6.12 1.31
C ILE A 182 -16.50 -6.76 0.56
N ALA A 183 -17.35 -7.49 1.28
CA ALA A 183 -18.56 -8.10 0.73
C ALA A 183 -19.62 -7.03 0.44
N LEU A 184 -20.02 -6.91 -0.82
CA LEU A 184 -20.92 -5.83 -1.25
C LEU A 184 -22.37 -6.07 -0.81
N ASP A 185 -22.79 -7.32 -0.74
CA ASP A 185 -24.08 -7.75 -0.19
C ASP A 185 -24.23 -7.38 1.30
N GLU A 186 -23.24 -7.70 2.14
CA GLU A 186 -23.21 -7.32 3.55
C GLU A 186 -23.20 -5.80 3.73
N LEU A 187 -22.46 -5.10 2.87
CA LEU A 187 -22.40 -3.64 2.91
C LEU A 187 -23.75 -3.01 2.52
N ILE A 188 -24.45 -3.57 1.53
CA ILE A 188 -25.77 -3.11 1.11
C ILE A 188 -26.82 -3.42 2.18
N SER A 189 -26.81 -4.60 2.79
CA SER A 189 -27.77 -4.96 3.84
C SER A 189 -27.59 -4.13 5.11
N SER A 190 -26.37 -3.67 5.38
CA SER A 190 -26.05 -2.86 6.56
C SER A 190 -26.52 -1.40 6.51
N GLU A 191 -26.93 -0.87 5.35
CA GLU A 191 -27.33 0.53 5.18
C GLU A 191 -28.55 0.64 4.25
N SER A 192 -29.57 1.40 4.65
CA SER A 192 -30.82 1.51 3.89
C SER A 192 -30.71 2.34 2.60
N GLU A 193 -29.90 3.40 2.60
CA GLU A 193 -29.81 4.35 1.50
C GLU A 193 -28.55 4.16 0.65
N GLN A 194 -28.68 4.14 -0.68
CA GLN A 194 -27.55 3.98 -1.60
C GLN A 194 -26.43 5.05 -1.40
N PRO A 195 -26.73 6.34 -1.17
CA PRO A 195 -25.68 7.32 -0.86
C PRO A 195 -24.91 7.02 0.44
N ARG A 196 -25.51 6.32 1.42
CA ARG A 196 -24.83 5.88 2.65
C ARG A 196 -23.96 4.66 2.37
N GLN A 197 -24.48 3.68 1.64
CA GLN A 197 -23.72 2.51 1.17
C GLN A 197 -22.42 2.94 0.45
N VAL A 198 -22.54 3.83 -0.53
CA VAL A 198 -21.38 4.34 -1.29
C VAL A 198 -20.38 5.06 -0.38
N ARG A 199 -20.84 5.92 0.53
CA ARG A 199 -19.95 6.62 1.48
C ARG A 199 -19.24 5.65 2.42
N LYS A 200 -19.93 4.61 2.89
CA LYS A 200 -19.38 3.56 3.75
C LYS A 200 -18.27 2.80 3.03
N LEU A 201 -18.52 2.33 1.80
CA LEU A 201 -17.50 1.65 1.00
C LEU A 201 -16.27 2.54 0.78
N LEU A 202 -16.47 3.79 0.38
CA LEU A 202 -15.36 4.75 0.19
C LEU A 202 -14.58 4.98 1.49
N ARG A 203 -15.25 5.05 2.64
CA ARG A 203 -14.60 5.20 3.94
C ARG A 203 -13.76 3.98 4.28
N LEU A 204 -14.33 2.78 4.16
CA LEU A 204 -13.65 1.52 4.43
C LEU A 204 -12.38 1.38 3.58
N LEU A 205 -12.49 1.64 2.28
CA LEU A 205 -11.34 1.57 1.37
C LEU A 205 -10.26 2.59 1.71
N ARG A 206 -10.62 3.84 2.05
CA ARG A 206 -9.63 4.85 2.46
C ARG A 206 -8.90 4.47 3.74
N VAL A 207 -9.63 3.98 4.74
CA VAL A 207 -9.05 3.53 6.00
C VAL A 207 -8.11 2.37 5.75
N ASN A 208 -8.53 1.38 4.94
CA ASN A 208 -7.68 0.25 4.55
C ASN A 208 -6.38 0.71 3.87
N PHE A 209 -6.48 1.56 2.85
CA PHE A 209 -5.30 2.10 2.16
C PHE A 209 -4.38 2.91 3.09
N ASN A 210 -4.94 3.67 4.03
CA ASN A 210 -4.15 4.45 4.98
C ASN A 210 -3.42 3.54 5.98
N ASN A 211 -4.12 2.57 6.55
CA ASN A 211 -3.55 1.63 7.53
C ASN A 211 -2.45 0.78 6.89
N GLN A 212 -2.67 0.26 5.67
CA GLN A 212 -1.63 -0.47 4.94
C GLN A 212 -0.41 0.40 4.64
N ARG A 213 -0.64 1.65 4.21
CA ARG A 213 0.45 2.60 3.97
C ARG A 213 1.25 2.86 5.25
N GLN A 214 0.58 3.07 6.38
CA GLN A 214 1.21 3.32 7.66
C GLN A 214 1.97 2.09 8.18
N ALA A 215 1.43 0.88 8.01
CA ALA A 215 2.10 -0.36 8.40
C ALA A 215 3.39 -0.64 7.59
N ILE A 216 3.42 -0.24 6.31
CA ILE A 216 4.55 -0.51 5.42
C ILE A 216 5.59 0.62 5.43
N ILE A 217 5.14 1.87 5.32
CA ILE A 217 6.03 3.04 5.20
C ILE A 217 6.34 3.62 6.59
N GLY A 218 5.42 3.49 7.53
CA GLY A 218 5.42 4.21 8.81
C GLY A 218 4.49 5.43 8.80
N PRO A 219 4.18 5.98 9.98
CA PRO A 219 3.47 7.25 10.10
C PRO A 219 4.31 8.41 9.53
N ASP A 220 3.65 9.53 9.25
CA ASP A 220 4.37 10.76 8.92
C ASP A 220 5.15 11.22 10.15
N LEU A 221 6.48 11.15 10.08
CA LEU A 221 7.34 11.46 11.21
C LEU A 221 7.46 12.98 11.32
N SER A 222 7.06 13.52 12.47
CA SER A 222 7.47 14.88 12.84
C SER A 222 9.00 14.99 12.79
N HIS A 223 9.52 16.20 12.53
CA HIS A 223 10.96 16.42 12.58
C HIS A 223 11.54 15.87 13.89
N ARG A 224 12.69 15.17 13.82
CA ARG A 224 13.37 14.54 14.97
C ARG A 224 13.43 15.45 16.20
N ARG A 225 13.73 16.74 15.98
CA ARG A 225 13.76 17.75 17.06
C ARG A 225 12.44 17.86 17.82
N THR A 226 11.31 17.85 17.10
CA THR A 226 9.96 17.91 17.68
C THR A 226 9.62 16.65 18.45
N LEU A 227 10.02 15.48 17.94
CA LEU A 227 9.82 14.21 18.66
C LEU A 227 10.60 14.20 19.98
N LEU A 228 11.87 14.56 19.94
CA LEU A 228 12.72 14.63 21.14
C LEU A 228 12.21 15.66 22.15
N SER A 229 11.80 16.84 21.70
CA SER A 229 11.21 17.85 22.60
C SER A 229 9.92 17.36 23.25
N ASN A 230 9.08 16.64 22.50
CA ASN A 230 7.83 16.10 23.04
C ASN A 230 8.08 14.99 24.07
N ILE A 231 9.10 14.14 23.87
CA ILE A 231 9.50 13.11 24.83
C ILE A 231 9.94 13.76 26.15
N LEU A 232 10.83 14.77 26.10
CA LEU A 232 11.29 15.47 27.29
C LEU A 232 10.19 16.26 28.00
N ALA A 233 9.21 16.75 27.23
CA ALA A 233 8.05 17.46 27.78
C ALA A 233 6.99 16.53 28.39
N SER A 234 7.07 15.21 28.20
CA SER A 234 6.13 14.26 28.80
C SER A 234 6.24 14.26 30.32
N ASP A 235 5.11 14.11 31.01
CA ASP A 235 5.04 14.16 32.48
C ASP A 235 5.90 13.08 33.14
N GLU A 236 5.99 11.91 32.51
CA GLU A 236 6.77 10.77 32.99
C GLU A 236 8.28 11.08 32.96
N VAL A 237 8.77 11.64 31.85
CA VAL A 237 10.18 12.00 31.69
C VAL A 237 10.53 13.23 32.53
N ARG A 238 9.68 14.26 32.53
CA ARG A 238 9.87 15.45 33.37
C ARG A 238 9.90 15.07 34.85
N GLY A 239 8.98 14.22 35.30
CA GLY A 239 8.96 13.68 36.66
C GLY A 239 10.18 12.82 37.00
N ALA A 240 10.78 12.13 36.03
CA ALA A 240 12.06 11.43 36.22
C ALA A 240 13.23 12.42 36.35
N ILE A 241 13.29 13.45 35.49
CA ILE A 241 14.31 14.51 35.55
C ILE A 241 14.26 15.23 36.91
N GLU A 242 13.07 15.61 37.38
CA GLU A 242 12.92 16.27 38.69
C GLU A 242 13.37 15.39 39.85
N ARG A 243 13.04 14.09 39.83
CA ARG A 243 13.47 13.15 40.87
C ARG A 243 14.98 12.97 40.88
N GLU A 244 15.59 12.83 39.71
CA GLU A 244 17.04 12.69 39.55
C GLU A 244 17.77 13.96 40.00
N ALA A 245 17.25 15.13 39.64
CA ALA A 245 17.80 16.43 40.05
C ALA A 245 17.77 16.60 41.58
N ARG A 246 16.67 16.23 42.24
CA ARG A 246 16.56 16.27 43.71
C ARG A 246 17.48 15.25 44.38
N THR A 247 17.56 14.03 43.84
CA THR A 247 18.33 12.93 44.46
C THR A 247 19.84 13.19 44.41
N ASN A 248 20.32 13.72 43.30
CA ASN A 248 21.75 13.99 43.09
C ASN A 248 22.14 15.46 43.36
N GLU A 249 21.22 16.28 43.87
CA GLU A 249 21.43 17.70 44.18
C GLU A 249 22.02 18.52 43.01
N VAL A 250 21.63 18.19 41.78
CA VAL A 250 22.06 18.89 40.55
C VAL A 250 20.95 19.76 39.98
N SER A 251 21.32 20.74 39.15
CA SER A 251 20.33 21.61 38.51
C SER A 251 19.44 20.85 37.54
N PHE A 252 18.17 21.24 37.47
CA PHE A 252 17.19 20.66 36.53
C PHE A 252 17.71 20.69 35.08
N LEU A 253 18.28 21.83 34.66
CA LEU A 253 18.81 22.01 33.30
C LEU A 253 19.91 21.00 32.96
N SER A 254 20.80 20.69 33.91
CA SER A 254 21.87 19.71 33.68
C SER A 254 21.33 18.30 33.45
N VAL A 255 20.31 17.90 34.22
CA VAL A 255 19.66 16.59 34.07
C VAL A 255 18.83 16.55 32.77
N GLU A 256 18.18 17.65 32.41
CA GLU A 256 17.43 17.78 31.16
C GLU A 256 18.35 17.67 29.93
N GLU A 257 19.52 18.32 29.93
CA GLU A 257 20.54 18.16 28.88
C GLU A 257 21.03 16.71 28.77
N LYS A 258 21.25 16.05 29.90
CA LYS A 258 21.63 14.63 29.94
C LYS A 258 20.52 13.73 29.40
N ALA A 259 19.27 13.98 29.77
CA ALA A 259 18.11 13.26 29.23
C ALA A 259 17.97 13.49 27.73
N MET A 260 18.21 14.71 27.24
CA MET A 260 18.25 15.03 25.81
C MET A 260 19.34 14.24 25.09
N ALA A 261 20.54 14.13 25.67
CA ALA A 261 21.63 13.35 25.09
C ALA A 261 21.25 11.86 24.98
N TYR A 262 20.69 11.27 26.03
CA TYR A 262 20.19 9.89 25.99
C TYR A 262 19.07 9.71 24.97
N ALA A 263 18.11 10.64 24.90
CA ALA A 263 17.04 10.58 23.90
C ALA A 263 17.60 10.65 22.48
N GLN A 264 18.63 11.46 22.23
CA GLN A 264 19.31 11.54 20.94
C GLN A 264 20.05 10.25 20.57
N GLU A 265 20.65 9.58 21.54
CA GLU A 265 21.35 8.31 21.38
C GLU A 265 20.37 7.16 21.09
N ILE A 266 19.29 7.06 21.86
CA ILE A 266 18.23 6.06 21.66
C ILE A 266 17.55 6.25 20.31
N ALA A 267 17.20 7.49 19.96
CA ALA A 267 16.61 7.84 18.66
C ALA A 267 17.67 7.97 17.55
N SER A 268 18.76 7.19 17.62
CA SER A 268 19.81 7.22 16.61
C SER A 268 19.28 6.92 15.21
N ASP A 269 19.89 7.56 14.22
CA ASP A 269 19.39 7.51 12.86
C ASP A 269 19.63 6.12 12.24
N GLN A 270 18.55 5.39 12.00
CA GLN A 270 18.58 4.15 11.25
C GLN A 270 19.09 4.41 9.83
N SER A 271 20.24 3.83 9.48
CA SER A 271 20.84 3.98 8.15
C SER A 271 20.40 2.85 7.24
N TYR A 272 19.54 3.16 6.26
CA TYR A 272 19.06 2.17 5.29
C TYR A 272 20.21 1.50 4.51
N ARG A 273 21.27 2.26 4.20
CA ARG A 273 22.47 1.70 3.54
C ARG A 273 23.14 0.63 4.41
N VAL A 274 23.24 0.87 5.71
CA VAL A 274 23.78 -0.08 6.68
C VAL A 274 22.87 -1.30 6.81
N ILE A 275 21.56 -1.09 6.96
CA ILE A 275 20.56 -2.17 6.98
C ILE A 275 20.68 -3.04 5.72
N ARG A 276 20.82 -2.43 4.54
CA ARG A 276 20.94 -3.15 3.28
C ARG A 276 22.23 -3.95 3.18
N PHE A 277 23.34 -3.37 3.62
CA PHE A 277 24.62 -4.08 3.70
C PHE A 277 24.50 -5.32 4.58
N PHE A 278 23.93 -5.17 5.79
CA PHE A 278 23.69 -6.30 6.68
C PHE A 278 22.71 -7.31 6.10
N TYR A 279 21.62 -6.89 5.44
CA TYR A 279 20.71 -7.82 4.79
C TYR A 279 21.44 -8.73 3.78
N VAL A 280 22.28 -8.16 2.91
CA VAL A 280 23.03 -8.95 1.90
C VAL A 280 24.03 -9.88 2.59
N LEU A 281 24.81 -9.35 3.54
CA LEU A 281 25.82 -10.10 4.26
C LEU A 281 25.21 -11.25 5.07
N LEU A 282 24.13 -10.98 5.80
CA LEU A 282 23.43 -11.97 6.62
C LEU A 282 22.72 -12.99 5.75
N THR A 283 22.03 -12.58 4.67
CA THR A 283 21.39 -13.55 3.76
C THR A 283 22.41 -14.53 3.19
N TRP A 284 23.59 -14.04 2.78
CA TRP A 284 24.68 -14.91 2.34
C TRP A 284 25.17 -15.83 3.46
N LEU A 285 25.39 -15.29 4.67
CA LEU A 285 25.88 -16.04 5.82
C LEU A 285 24.91 -17.17 6.19
N TRP A 286 23.62 -16.86 6.28
CA TRP A 286 22.59 -17.82 6.65
C TRP A 286 22.43 -18.91 5.60
N ASN A 287 22.45 -18.59 4.31
CA ASN A 287 22.38 -19.61 3.25
C ASN A 287 23.66 -20.46 3.15
N LYS A 288 24.78 -19.98 3.67
CA LYS A 288 26.05 -20.71 3.67
C LYS A 288 26.16 -21.65 4.87
N LEU A 289 25.69 -21.23 6.04
CA LEU A 289 25.79 -22.00 7.28
C LEU A 289 24.54 -22.84 7.56
N TYR A 290 23.39 -22.44 7.01
CA TYR A 290 22.07 -23.05 7.24
C TYR A 290 21.29 -23.12 5.91
N SER A 291 20.14 -23.80 5.90
CA SER A 291 19.22 -23.85 4.75
C SER A 291 18.34 -22.59 4.63
N GLY A 292 18.87 -21.43 5.01
CA GLY A 292 18.13 -20.17 5.05
C GLY A 292 17.36 -19.93 6.36
N ILE A 293 16.39 -19.01 6.32
CA ILE A 293 15.54 -18.64 7.45
C ILE A 293 14.09 -18.90 7.07
N GLU A 294 13.41 -19.76 7.83
CA GLU A 294 11.95 -19.94 7.77
C GLU A 294 11.30 -19.12 8.87
N VAL A 295 10.32 -18.29 8.51
CA VAL A 295 9.59 -17.45 9.46
C VAL A 295 8.18 -17.99 9.62
N ASN A 296 7.86 -18.50 10.82
CA ASN A 296 6.54 -19.01 11.15
C ASN A 296 5.67 -17.90 11.76
N HIS A 297 4.36 -17.95 11.50
CA HIS A 297 3.35 -17.05 12.09
C HIS A 297 3.57 -15.54 11.88
N ILE A 298 4.29 -15.16 10.83
CA ILE A 298 4.53 -13.74 10.52
C ILE A 298 3.22 -12.99 10.19
N ASP A 299 2.19 -13.71 9.76
CA ASP A 299 0.93 -13.09 9.32
C ASP A 299 0.14 -12.48 10.49
N THR A 300 0.23 -13.05 11.69
CA THR A 300 -0.35 -12.44 12.91
C THR A 300 0.32 -11.09 13.20
N VAL A 301 1.65 -11.02 13.09
CA VAL A 301 2.40 -9.78 13.30
C VAL A 301 2.04 -8.75 12.22
N LYS A 302 1.94 -9.16 10.95
CA LYS A 302 1.51 -8.27 9.85
C LYS A 302 0.09 -7.73 10.02
N GLN A 303 -0.84 -8.52 10.58
CA GLN A 303 -2.19 -8.06 10.88
C GLN A 303 -2.18 -7.03 12.01
N MET A 304 -1.45 -7.31 13.09
CA MET A 304 -1.32 -6.37 14.22
C MET A 304 -0.65 -5.06 13.81
N ALA A 305 0.34 -5.09 12.90
CA ALA A 305 1.01 -3.90 12.37
C ALA A 305 0.08 -2.89 11.69
N GLN A 306 -1.12 -3.31 11.26
CA GLN A 306 -2.08 -2.41 10.60
C GLN A 306 -2.83 -1.52 11.59
N SER A 307 -2.85 -1.87 12.87
CA SER A 307 -3.60 -1.18 13.92
C SER A 307 -2.76 -0.80 15.14
N HIS A 308 -1.62 -1.46 15.36
CA HIS A 308 -0.76 -1.29 16.52
C HIS A 308 0.69 -1.04 16.10
N GLU A 309 1.44 -0.37 16.98
CA GLU A 309 2.89 -0.22 16.86
C GLU A 309 3.59 -1.47 17.40
N ILE A 310 4.53 -2.03 16.63
CA ILE A 310 5.28 -3.21 17.04
C ILE A 310 6.56 -2.77 17.73
N VAL A 311 6.68 -3.10 19.02
CA VAL A 311 7.91 -2.92 19.79
C VAL A 311 8.65 -4.25 19.82
N TYR A 312 9.86 -4.25 19.27
CA TYR A 312 10.79 -5.37 19.35
C TYR A 312 11.69 -5.13 20.56
N THR A 313 11.66 -6.06 21.52
CA THR A 313 12.51 -6.06 22.71
C THR A 313 13.62 -7.07 22.57
#